data_AF-A0A9N9HNM2-F1
#
_entry.id   AF-A0A9N9HNM2-F1
#
_cell.length_a   1.000
_cell.length_b   1.000
_cell.length_c   1.000
_cell.angle_alpha   90.00
_cell.angle_beta   90.00
_cell.angle_gamma   90.00
#
_symmetry.space_group_name_H-M   'P 1'
#
loop_
_entity.id
_entity.type
_entity.pdbx_description
1 polymer ?
#
loop_
_entity_poly.entity_id
_entity_poly.type
_entity_poly.pdbx_seq_one_letter_code
_entity_poly.pdbx_strand_id
1 'polypeptide(L)'
;FQAHSFMLRARSPYFRRTLSKDWARKEAETLVFKKTNISPEIFELILKYLYTSVVELDLESGENILSLLVAADELEIHELINHAQDNLIIKKLTWIQQNLVKVMHTVYLHESFKKLNEHCLKTISEEPHMIFKSGDFLTLEESMLVSLLKRDDLAMDEIEIWNSIIRWGIRNTSNLGNQPISKWTPQNFEALEKTLHQCIPLIRYSAISS
;
A
#
# COMPACT_ATOMS: atom_id res chain seq x y z
N PHE A 1 -0.68 13.80 -24.41
CA PHE A 1 -1.45 12.75 -25.09
C PHE A 1 -2.65 13.37 -25.81
N GLN A 2 -2.97 12.87 -27.00
CA GLN A 2 -4.22 13.21 -27.72
C GLN A 2 -5.12 11.98 -27.71
N ALA A 3 -6.41 12.14 -27.41
CA ALA A 3 -7.34 11.02 -27.27
C ALA A 3 -8.79 11.44 -27.54
N HIS A 4 -9.57 10.50 -28.07
CA HIS A 4 -11.00 10.64 -28.28
C HIS A 4 -11.75 10.60 -26.94
N SER A 5 -12.40 11.72 -26.59
CA SER A 5 -13.19 11.86 -25.37
C SER A 5 -14.29 10.80 -25.27
N PHE A 6 -14.91 10.44 -26.39
CA PHE A 6 -15.90 9.37 -26.46
C PHE A 6 -15.36 8.03 -25.93
N MET A 7 -14.15 7.64 -26.35
CA MET A 7 -13.53 6.38 -25.93
C MET A 7 -13.27 6.39 -24.42
N LEU A 8 -12.68 7.48 -23.91
CA LEU A 8 -12.39 7.63 -22.48
C LEU A 8 -13.68 7.57 -21.64
N ARG A 9 -14.72 8.30 -22.03
CA ARG A 9 -16.02 8.35 -21.31
C ARG A 9 -16.77 7.02 -21.35
N ALA A 10 -16.62 6.24 -22.42
CA ALA A 10 -17.23 4.92 -22.52
C ALA A 10 -16.60 3.94 -21.52
N ARG A 11 -15.27 3.99 -21.36
CA ARG A 11 -14.47 2.97 -20.65
C ARG A 11 -14.07 3.34 -19.21
N SER A 12 -14.28 4.58 -18.79
CA SER A 12 -13.96 5.04 -17.43
C SER A 12 -15.08 5.94 -16.90
N PRO A 13 -15.74 5.58 -15.79
CA PRO A 13 -16.74 6.43 -15.17
C PRO A 13 -16.15 7.76 -14.68
N TYR A 14 -14.88 7.77 -14.24
CA TYR A 14 -14.14 8.99 -13.95
C TYR A 14 -14.14 9.94 -15.16
N PHE A 15 -13.65 9.48 -16.32
CA PHE A 15 -13.63 10.32 -17.52
C PHE A 15 -15.04 10.67 -18.00
N ARG A 16 -16.02 9.77 -17.85
CA ARG A 16 -17.43 10.06 -18.15
C ARG A 16 -17.91 11.29 -17.41
N ARG A 17 -17.64 11.39 -16.11
CA ARG A 17 -18.02 12.53 -15.27
C ARG A 17 -17.16 13.75 -15.57
N THR A 18 -15.84 13.62 -15.56
CA THR A 18 -14.91 14.74 -15.67
C THR A 18 -14.95 15.42 -17.04
N LEU A 19 -15.12 14.67 -18.13
CA LEU A 19 -15.23 15.21 -19.49
C LEU A 19 -16.67 15.60 -19.88
N SER A 20 -17.66 15.30 -19.04
CA SER A 20 -19.04 15.79 -19.20
C SER A 20 -19.30 17.13 -18.50
N LYS A 21 -18.39 17.57 -17.64
CA LYS A 21 -18.47 18.80 -16.84
C LYS A 21 -17.48 19.85 -17.35
N ASP A 22 -17.67 21.11 -16.97
CA ASP A 22 -16.84 22.29 -17.32
C ASP A 22 -15.38 22.27 -16.77
N TRP A 23 -14.85 21.10 -16.42
CA TRP A 23 -13.52 20.95 -15.80
C TRP A 23 -12.38 20.88 -16.82
N ALA A 24 -12.68 20.49 -18.06
CA ALA A 24 -11.71 20.57 -19.14
C ALA A 24 -11.74 21.97 -19.74
N ARG A 25 -10.58 22.62 -19.88
CA ARG A 25 -10.50 23.88 -20.62
C ARG A 25 -10.78 23.58 -22.08
N LYS A 26 -11.80 24.23 -22.64
CA LYS A 26 -12.07 24.17 -24.07
C LYS A 26 -11.12 25.13 -24.78
N GLU A 27 -10.09 24.59 -25.40
CA GLU A 27 -9.20 25.33 -26.30
C GLU A 27 -9.62 24.99 -27.73
N ALA A 28 -10.39 25.90 -28.35
CA ALA A 28 -11.07 25.69 -29.63
C ALA A 28 -11.99 24.45 -29.64
N GLU A 29 -11.60 23.37 -30.33
CA GLU A 29 -12.33 22.11 -30.43
C GLU A 29 -11.80 21.01 -29.49
N THR A 30 -10.71 21.29 -28.77
CA THR A 30 -10.04 20.29 -27.91
C THR A 30 -10.30 20.55 -26.43
N LEU A 31 -10.56 19.48 -25.69
CA LEU A 31 -10.68 19.52 -24.23
C LEU A 31 -9.30 19.26 -23.61
N VAL A 32 -8.78 20.25 -22.88
CA VAL A 32 -7.50 20.12 -22.17
C VAL A 32 -7.77 19.73 -20.72
N PHE A 33 -7.25 18.57 -20.34
CA PHE A 33 -7.35 18.00 -19.00
C PHE A 33 -5.94 17.79 -18.42
N LYS A 34 -5.70 18.29 -17.20
CA LYS A 34 -4.42 18.17 -16.51
C LYS A 34 -4.52 17.19 -15.35
N LYS A 35 -3.64 16.19 -15.34
CA LYS A 35 -3.49 15.19 -14.28
C LYS A 35 -2.01 15.11 -13.93
N THR A 36 -1.64 15.52 -12.72
CA THR A 36 -0.22 15.66 -12.32
C THR A 36 0.28 14.49 -11.47
N ASN A 37 -0.62 13.69 -10.93
CA ASN A 37 -0.32 12.58 -10.03
C ASN A 37 -0.25 11.21 -10.72
N ILE A 38 -0.36 11.17 -12.06
CA ILE A 38 -0.15 9.97 -12.88
C ILE A 38 1.00 10.30 -13.84
N SER A 39 2.04 9.45 -13.86
CA SER A 39 3.17 9.67 -14.75
C SER A 39 2.78 9.45 -16.23
N PRO A 40 3.49 10.06 -17.19
CA PRO A 40 3.24 9.84 -18.61
C PRO A 40 3.30 8.36 -19.00
N GLU A 41 4.26 7.60 -18.47
CA GLU A 41 4.47 6.17 -18.78
C GLU A 41 3.28 5.34 -18.32
N ILE A 42 2.80 5.56 -17.09
CA ILE A 42 1.62 4.87 -16.56
C ILE A 42 0.36 5.26 -17.31
N PHE A 43 0.22 6.56 -17.64
CA PHE A 43 -0.93 7.01 -18.41
C PHE A 43 -0.94 6.45 -19.83
N GLU A 44 0.22 6.22 -20.45
CA GLU A 44 0.32 5.57 -21.75
C GLU A 44 -0.21 4.12 -21.71
N LEU A 45 0.16 3.35 -20.68
CA LEU A 45 -0.37 1.99 -20.47
C LEU A 45 -1.90 2.01 -20.32
N ILE A 46 -2.42 2.93 -19.51
CA ILE A 46 -3.87 3.11 -19.31
C ILE A 46 -4.54 3.49 -20.62
N LEU A 47 -3.98 4.45 -21.36
CA LEU A 47 -4.55 4.91 -22.61
C LEU A 47 -4.58 3.78 -23.64
N LYS A 48 -3.51 2.99 -23.76
CA LYS A 48 -3.48 1.79 -24.60
C LYS A 48 -4.59 0.82 -24.21
N TYR A 49 -4.71 0.48 -22.92
CA TYR A 49 -5.77 -0.40 -22.41
C TYR A 49 -7.17 0.12 -22.75
N LEU A 50 -7.42 1.42 -22.56
CA LEU A 50 -8.73 2.02 -22.85
C LEU A 50 -9.11 1.89 -24.33
N TYR A 51 -8.14 1.81 -25.24
CA TYR A 51 -8.38 1.65 -26.67
C TYR A 51 -8.48 0.20 -27.13
N THR A 52 -7.61 -0.67 -26.61
CA THR A 52 -7.43 -2.03 -27.13
C THR A 52 -8.01 -3.10 -26.22
N SER A 53 -8.36 -2.77 -24.99
CA SER A 53 -8.63 -3.72 -23.89
C SER A 53 -7.46 -4.68 -23.61
N VAL A 54 -6.24 -4.34 -24.07
CA VAL A 54 -5.03 -5.15 -23.92
C VAL A 54 -3.90 -4.29 -23.37
N VAL A 55 -3.28 -4.76 -22.29
CA VAL A 55 -2.07 -4.19 -21.72
C VAL A 55 -1.07 -5.30 -21.44
N GLU A 56 0.19 -5.09 -21.80
CA GLU A 56 1.25 -6.08 -21.63
C GLU A 56 2.02 -5.76 -20.36
N LEU A 57 1.61 -6.37 -19.24
CA LEU A 57 2.20 -6.10 -17.92
C LEU A 57 3.43 -6.95 -17.60
N ASP A 58 3.64 -8.04 -18.34
CA ASP A 58 4.71 -9.00 -18.03
C ASP A 58 6.11 -8.36 -18.11
N LEU A 59 6.29 -7.40 -19.02
CA LEU A 59 7.52 -6.64 -19.21
C LEU A 59 7.67 -5.47 -18.22
N GLU A 60 6.61 -5.08 -17.53
CA GLU A 60 6.63 -3.97 -16.59
C GLU A 60 7.26 -4.35 -15.25
N SER A 61 7.86 -3.37 -14.58
CA SER A 61 8.34 -3.54 -13.22
C SER A 61 7.16 -3.68 -12.25
N GLY A 62 7.36 -4.33 -11.10
CA GLY A 62 6.32 -4.39 -10.07
C GLY A 62 5.92 -2.99 -9.58
N GLU A 63 6.88 -2.06 -9.57
CA GLU A 63 6.66 -0.64 -9.26
C GLU A 63 5.69 0.04 -10.24
N ASN A 64 5.90 -0.18 -11.53
CA ASN A 64 5.03 0.35 -12.57
C ASN A 64 3.64 -0.27 -12.48
N ILE A 65 3.52 -1.58 -12.23
CA ILE A 65 2.22 -2.24 -12.12
C ILE A 65 1.48 -1.75 -10.86
N LEU A 66 2.17 -1.54 -9.73
CA LEU A 66 1.56 -0.97 -8.53
C LEU A 66 1.08 0.47 -8.77
N SER A 67 1.88 1.28 -9.47
CA SER A 67 1.51 2.65 -9.86
C SER A 67 0.33 2.67 -10.84
N LEU A 68 0.30 1.72 -11.78
CA LEU A 68 -0.81 1.49 -12.70
C LEU A 68 -2.08 1.12 -11.94
N LEU A 69 -1.96 0.28 -10.91
CA LEU A 69 -3.07 -0.15 -10.07
C LEU A 69 -3.73 1.04 -9.35
N VAL A 70 -2.92 1.90 -8.72
CA VAL A 70 -3.38 3.14 -8.07
C VAL A 70 -4.04 4.09 -9.07
N ALA A 71 -3.42 4.29 -10.24
CA ALA A 71 -3.97 5.15 -11.28
C ALA A 71 -5.28 4.58 -11.88
N ALA A 72 -5.38 3.27 -12.04
CA ALA A 72 -6.59 2.61 -12.53
C ALA A 72 -7.74 2.70 -11.52
N ASP A 73 -7.45 2.66 -10.23
CA ASP A 73 -8.43 2.90 -9.17
C ASP A 73 -8.98 4.33 -9.22
N GLU A 74 -8.09 5.32 -9.28
CA GLU A 74 -8.49 6.72 -9.38
C GLU A 74 -9.32 7.02 -10.65
N LEU A 75 -8.99 6.36 -11.75
CA LEU A 75 -9.71 6.48 -13.02
C LEU A 75 -10.93 5.53 -13.12
N GLU A 76 -11.22 4.76 -12.07
CA GLU A 76 -12.33 3.81 -11.96
C GLU A 76 -12.38 2.77 -13.10
N ILE A 77 -11.23 2.19 -13.44
CA ILE A 77 -11.07 1.20 -14.51
C ILE A 77 -11.00 -0.22 -13.91
N HIS A 78 -12.12 -0.71 -13.36
CA HIS A 78 -12.15 -1.92 -12.53
C HIS A 78 -11.58 -3.19 -13.17
N GLU A 79 -11.77 -3.40 -14.48
CA GLU A 79 -11.21 -4.56 -15.18
C GLU A 79 -9.67 -4.53 -15.17
N LEU A 80 -9.08 -3.35 -15.37
CA LEU A 80 -7.64 -3.15 -15.31
C LEU A 80 -7.10 -3.35 -13.90
N ILE A 81 -7.85 -2.90 -12.87
CA ILE A 81 -7.51 -3.13 -11.47
C ILE A 81 -7.41 -4.63 -11.17
N ASN A 82 -8.38 -5.42 -11.62
CA ASN A 82 -8.36 -6.87 -11.45
C ASN A 82 -7.18 -7.53 -12.17
N HIS A 83 -6.94 -7.13 -13.43
CA HIS A 83 -5.86 -7.69 -14.23
C HIS A 83 -4.47 -7.37 -13.65
N ALA A 84 -4.25 -6.14 -13.18
CA ALA A 84 -2.99 -5.72 -12.58
C ALA A 84 -2.72 -6.43 -11.24
N GLN A 85 -3.74 -6.65 -10.40
CA GLN A 85 -3.59 -7.46 -9.18
C GLN A 85 -3.17 -8.90 -9.51
N ASP A 86 -3.86 -9.55 -10.46
CA ASP A 86 -3.53 -10.92 -10.85
C ASP A 86 -2.09 -10.99 -11.40
N ASN A 87 -1.67 -10.01 -12.20
CA ASN A 87 -0.30 -9.97 -12.73
C ASN A 87 0.74 -9.82 -11.60
N LEU A 88 0.54 -8.91 -10.65
CA LEU A 88 1.43 -8.73 -9.50
C LEU A 88 1.60 -10.04 -8.72
N ILE A 89 0.48 -10.67 -8.36
CA ILE A 89 0.45 -11.88 -7.54
C ILE A 89 1.12 -13.06 -8.26
N ILE A 90 0.81 -13.25 -9.56
CA ILE A 90 1.26 -14.42 -10.32
C ILE A 90 2.68 -14.25 -10.86
N LYS A 91 3.03 -13.05 -11.33
CA LYS A 91 4.27 -12.82 -12.11
C LYS A 91 5.33 -12.03 -11.34
N LYS A 92 4.96 -11.31 -10.27
CA LYS A 92 5.85 -10.40 -9.55
C LYS A 92 5.92 -10.71 -8.04
N LEU A 93 5.69 -11.96 -7.65
CA LEU A 93 5.69 -12.41 -6.25
C LEU A 93 6.96 -12.01 -5.49
N THR A 94 8.14 -12.25 -6.06
CA THR A 94 9.42 -11.87 -5.43
C THR A 94 9.53 -10.37 -5.19
N TRP A 95 9.00 -9.56 -6.12
CA TRP A 95 8.98 -8.12 -5.96
C TRP A 95 8.02 -7.70 -4.84
N ILE A 96 6.84 -8.33 -4.72
CA ILE A 96 5.90 -8.09 -3.60
C ILE A 96 6.61 -8.39 -2.28
N GLN A 97 7.27 -9.54 -2.15
CA GLN A 97 7.97 -9.95 -0.93
C GLN A 97 9.05 -8.94 -0.52
N GLN A 98 9.81 -8.42 -1.48
CA GLN A 98 10.85 -7.41 -1.24
C GLN A 98 10.29 -6.04 -0.87
N ASN A 99 9.04 -5.73 -1.26
CA ASN A 99 8.41 -4.42 -1.10
C ASN A 99 7.12 -4.51 -0.26
N LEU A 100 7.02 -5.50 0.63
CA LEU A 100 5.77 -5.89 1.27
C LEU A 100 5.14 -4.75 2.08
N VAL A 101 5.95 -3.95 2.80
CA VAL A 101 5.46 -2.79 3.55
C VAL A 101 4.81 -1.76 2.61
N LYS A 102 5.45 -1.44 1.50
CA LYS A 102 4.93 -0.51 0.49
C LYS A 102 3.63 -1.01 -0.14
N VAL A 103 3.59 -2.30 -0.50
CA VAL A 103 2.38 -2.92 -1.05
C VAL A 103 1.26 -2.89 0.00
N MET A 104 1.57 -3.21 1.25
CA MET A 104 0.62 -3.15 2.38
C MET A 104 0.03 -1.74 2.56
N HIS A 105 0.85 -0.69 2.53
CA HIS A 105 0.35 0.70 2.59
C HIS A 105 -0.60 0.98 1.43
N THR A 106 -0.25 0.52 0.23
CA THR A 106 -1.07 0.74 -0.96
C THR A 106 -2.42 0.03 -0.85
N VAL A 107 -2.45 -1.26 -0.49
CA VAL A 107 -3.73 -1.98 -0.37
C VAL A 107 -4.57 -1.49 0.80
N TYR A 108 -3.96 -0.98 1.86
CA TYR A 108 -4.67 -0.41 3.00
C TYR A 108 -5.44 0.88 2.62
N LEU A 109 -4.90 1.67 1.69
CA LEU A 109 -5.52 2.92 1.21
C LEU A 109 -6.60 2.69 0.13
N HIS A 110 -6.65 1.49 -0.47
CA HIS A 110 -7.46 1.23 -1.66
C HIS A 110 -8.31 -0.05 -1.49
N GLU A 111 -9.58 0.12 -1.10
CA GLU A 111 -10.52 -0.97 -0.83
C GLU A 111 -10.79 -1.88 -2.04
N SER A 112 -10.53 -1.40 -3.26
CA SER A 112 -10.71 -2.17 -4.50
C SER A 112 -9.62 -3.25 -4.68
N PHE A 113 -8.51 -3.18 -3.94
CA PHE A 113 -7.36 -4.09 -4.09
C PHE A 113 -7.49 -5.37 -3.25
N LYS A 114 -8.70 -5.96 -3.24
CA LYS A 114 -9.05 -7.09 -2.37
C LYS A 114 -8.15 -8.31 -2.58
N LYS A 115 -7.88 -8.70 -3.83
CA LYS A 115 -7.05 -9.88 -4.13
C LYS A 115 -5.62 -9.70 -3.64
N LEU A 116 -5.06 -8.52 -3.87
CA LEU A 116 -3.70 -8.20 -3.44
C LEU A 116 -3.61 -8.11 -1.91
N ASN A 117 -4.61 -7.51 -1.26
CA ASN A 117 -4.70 -7.46 0.19
C ASN A 117 -4.78 -8.87 0.81
N GLU A 118 -5.69 -9.72 0.32
CA GLU A 118 -5.83 -11.11 0.77
C GLU A 118 -4.53 -11.89 0.59
N HIS A 119 -3.86 -11.72 -0.55
CA HIS A 119 -2.55 -12.33 -0.80
C HIS A 119 -1.49 -11.86 0.19
N CYS A 120 -1.36 -10.54 0.41
CA CYS A 120 -0.40 -9.99 1.37
C CYS A 120 -0.67 -10.48 2.79
N LEU A 121 -1.93 -10.48 3.24
CA LEU A 121 -2.31 -10.95 4.56
C LEU A 121 -1.99 -12.44 4.76
N LYS A 122 -2.25 -13.26 3.74
CA LYS A 122 -1.88 -14.69 3.76
C LYS A 122 -0.37 -14.86 3.88
N THR A 123 0.40 -14.17 3.04
CA THR A 123 1.87 -14.21 3.07
C THR A 123 2.41 -13.76 4.43
N ILE A 124 1.83 -12.73 5.05
CA ILE A 124 2.24 -12.25 6.37
C ILE A 124 1.90 -13.26 7.48
N SER A 125 0.77 -13.97 7.38
CA SER A 125 0.43 -15.02 8.34
C SER A 125 1.39 -16.21 8.26
N GLU A 126 1.72 -16.64 7.04
CA GLU A 126 2.63 -17.78 6.79
C GLU A 126 4.10 -17.43 7.07
N GLU A 127 4.53 -16.20 6.76
CA GLU A 127 5.91 -15.73 6.92
C GLU A 127 5.98 -14.34 7.60
N PRO A 128 5.58 -14.19 8.88
CA PRO A 128 5.51 -12.87 9.52
C PRO A 128 6.86 -12.16 9.59
N HIS A 129 7.96 -12.93 9.63
CA HIS A 129 9.32 -12.38 9.67
C HIS A 129 9.65 -11.48 8.48
N MET A 130 9.02 -11.69 7.32
CA MET A 130 9.20 -10.86 6.13
C MET A 130 8.81 -9.40 6.35
N ILE A 131 7.79 -9.15 7.20
CA ILE A 131 7.42 -7.80 7.61
C ILE A 131 8.07 -7.40 8.92
N PHE A 132 7.98 -8.20 9.98
CA PHE A 132 8.44 -7.82 11.33
C PHE A 132 9.95 -7.66 11.47
N LYS A 133 10.76 -8.32 10.62
CA LYS A 133 12.23 -8.20 10.61
C LYS A 133 12.74 -7.27 9.50
N SER A 134 11.86 -6.75 8.63
CA SER A 134 12.24 -5.79 7.58
C SER A 134 12.72 -4.46 8.17
N GLY A 135 13.63 -3.79 7.48
CA GLY A 135 14.02 -2.41 7.81
C GLY A 135 12.87 -1.43 7.66
N ASP A 136 11.99 -1.68 6.68
CA ASP A 136 10.82 -0.85 6.40
C ASP A 136 9.69 -1.06 7.41
N PHE A 137 9.76 -2.08 8.27
CA PHE A 137 8.77 -2.28 9.34
C PHE A 137 8.56 -1.03 10.19
N LEU A 138 9.65 -0.30 10.42
CA LEU A 138 9.65 0.88 11.29
C LEU A 138 8.88 2.07 10.70
N THR A 139 8.54 2.04 9.41
CA THR A 139 7.75 3.07 8.72
C THR A 139 6.26 2.76 8.68
N LEU A 140 5.86 1.56 9.13
CA LEU A 140 4.46 1.13 9.15
C LEU A 140 3.62 2.07 10.02
N GLU A 141 2.43 2.43 9.54
CA GLU A 141 1.48 3.22 10.32
C GLU A 141 0.94 2.43 11.52
N GLU A 142 0.66 3.12 12.64
CA GLU A 142 0.14 2.48 13.87
C GLU A 142 -1.15 1.69 13.59
N SER A 143 -2.05 2.23 12.78
CA SER A 143 -3.32 1.61 12.39
C SER A 143 -3.11 0.24 11.70
N MET A 144 -2.13 0.17 10.80
CA MET A 144 -1.75 -1.05 10.11
C MET A 144 -1.08 -2.03 11.06
N LEU A 145 -0.17 -1.57 11.92
CA LEU A 145 0.46 -2.40 12.94
C LEU A 145 -0.60 -3.02 13.86
N VAL A 146 -1.52 -2.21 14.38
CA VAL A 146 -2.66 -2.66 15.19
C VAL A 146 -3.51 -3.70 14.45
N SER A 147 -3.74 -3.52 13.15
CA SER A 147 -4.49 -4.51 12.35
C SER A 147 -3.78 -5.85 12.24
N LEU A 148 -2.44 -5.86 12.16
CA LEU A 148 -1.63 -7.08 12.14
C LEU A 148 -1.64 -7.77 13.50
N LEU A 149 -1.48 -7.02 14.59
CA LEU A 149 -1.44 -7.58 15.95
C LEU A 149 -2.76 -8.19 16.40
N LYS A 150 -3.89 -7.76 15.83
CA LYS A 150 -5.21 -8.37 16.09
C LYS A 150 -5.33 -9.80 15.53
N ARG A 151 -4.44 -10.22 14.64
CA ARG A 151 -4.50 -11.54 14.01
C ARG A 151 -3.96 -12.63 14.94
N ASP A 152 -4.64 -13.76 14.98
CA ASP A 152 -4.29 -14.96 15.73
C ASP A 152 -3.55 -16.04 14.92
N ASP A 153 -3.40 -15.80 13.62
CA ASP A 153 -2.78 -16.72 12.67
C ASP A 153 -1.34 -16.34 12.28
N LEU A 154 -0.69 -15.44 13.01
CA LEU A 154 0.71 -15.09 12.77
C LEU A 154 1.62 -16.23 13.24
N ALA A 155 2.30 -16.90 12.30
CA ALA A 155 3.27 -17.96 12.59
C ALA A 155 4.62 -17.41 13.10
N MET A 156 4.60 -16.71 14.23
CA MET A 156 5.77 -16.12 14.89
C MET A 156 5.59 -16.12 16.41
N ASP A 157 6.68 -16.39 17.14
CA ASP A 157 6.66 -16.35 18.60
C ASP A 157 6.30 -14.96 19.11
N GLU A 158 5.43 -14.90 20.12
CA GLU A 158 4.90 -13.63 20.65
C GLU A 158 6.01 -12.71 21.18
N ILE A 159 7.11 -13.29 21.69
CA ILE A 159 8.30 -12.53 22.12
C ILE A 159 9.01 -11.84 20.95
N GLU A 160 9.06 -12.45 19.76
CA GLU A 160 9.63 -11.81 18.57
C GLU A 160 8.75 -10.64 18.11
N ILE A 161 7.43 -10.82 18.11
CA ILE A 161 6.46 -9.77 17.80
C ILE A 161 6.64 -8.60 18.78
N TRP A 162 6.68 -8.89 20.09
CA TRP A 162 6.88 -7.87 21.12
C TRP A 162 8.17 -7.08 20.92
N ASN A 163 9.29 -7.77 20.65
CA ASN A 163 10.57 -7.12 20.38
C ASN A 163 10.52 -6.20 19.16
N SER A 164 9.83 -6.61 18.09
CA SER A 164 9.63 -5.75 16.92
C SER A 164 8.78 -4.52 17.24
N ILE A 165 7.71 -4.64 18.02
CA ILE A 165 6.87 -3.51 18.44
C ILE A 165 7.66 -2.52 19.29
N ILE A 166 8.49 -2.99 20.22
CA ILE A 166 9.37 -2.11 20.99
C ILE A 166 10.31 -1.35 20.07
N ARG A 167 10.94 -2.01 19.09
CA ARG A 167 11.78 -1.33 18.09
C ARG A 167 11.01 -0.27 17.30
N TRP A 168 9.79 -0.59 16.87
CA TRP A 168 8.91 0.36 16.18
C TRP A 168 8.54 1.55 17.07
N GLY A 169 8.16 1.30 18.32
CA GLY A 169 7.80 2.33 19.29
C GLY A 169 8.96 3.27 19.61
N ILE A 170 10.18 2.74 19.77
CA ILE A 170 11.39 3.55 19.98
C ILE A 170 11.67 4.47 18.80
N ARG A 171 11.50 3.97 17.57
CA ARG A 171 11.72 4.76 16.35
C ARG A 171 10.69 5.88 16.19
N ASN A 172 9.45 5.61 16.60
CA ASN A 172 8.30 6.50 16.40
C ASN A 172 7.96 7.38 17.62
N THR A 173 8.65 7.19 18.75
CA THR A 173 8.59 8.11 19.90
C THR A 173 9.68 9.16 19.80
N SER A 174 9.29 10.44 19.86
CA SER A 174 10.22 11.56 19.74
C SER A 174 11.40 11.44 20.70
N ASN A 175 12.62 11.65 20.19
CA ASN A 175 13.89 11.69 20.94
C ASN A 175 14.36 10.36 21.58
N LEU A 176 13.67 9.23 21.44
CA LEU A 176 14.12 7.95 22.01
C LEU A 176 15.18 7.24 21.17
N GLY A 177 15.02 7.22 19.84
CA GLY A 177 15.92 6.51 18.93
C GLY A 177 17.37 7.01 18.91
N ASN A 178 17.64 8.20 19.47
CA ASN A 178 18.96 8.84 19.43
C ASN A 178 19.75 8.72 20.75
N GLN A 179 19.19 8.08 21.78
CA GLN A 179 19.83 7.96 23.09
C GLN A 179 19.85 6.52 23.59
N PRO A 180 20.94 6.08 24.26
CA PRO A 180 20.99 4.76 24.86
C PRO A 180 19.95 4.63 25.98
N ILE A 181 19.40 3.43 26.15
CA ILE A 181 18.39 3.10 27.19
C ILE A 181 18.86 3.49 28.59
N SER A 182 20.17 3.41 28.87
CA SER A 182 20.76 3.80 30.16
C SER A 182 20.57 5.28 30.54
N LYS A 183 20.19 6.15 29.58
CA LYS A 183 19.90 7.56 29.81
C LYS A 183 18.42 7.89 29.90
N TRP A 184 17.54 6.89 29.76
CA TRP A 184 16.10 7.13 29.75
C TRP A 184 15.59 7.52 31.13
N THR A 185 14.75 8.55 31.17
CA THR A 185 14.02 8.98 32.35
C THR A 185 12.65 8.29 32.42
N PRO A 186 11.93 8.34 33.56
CA PRO A 186 10.56 7.86 33.63
C PRO A 186 9.64 8.46 32.56
N GLN A 187 9.82 9.74 32.21
CA GLN A 187 9.05 10.41 31.15
C GLN A 187 9.34 9.84 29.76
N ASN A 188 10.54 9.29 29.53
CA ASN A 188 10.83 8.59 28.28
C ASN A 188 10.04 7.29 28.16
N PHE A 189 9.91 6.53 29.26
CA PHE A 189 9.09 5.32 29.30
C PHE A 189 7.60 5.65 29.13
N GLU A 190 7.10 6.69 29.79
CA GLU A 190 5.71 7.17 29.63
C GLU A 190 5.42 7.60 28.19
N ALA A 191 6.35 8.28 27.52
CA ALA A 191 6.21 8.64 26.12
C ALA A 191 6.15 7.41 25.20
N LEU A 192 6.97 6.39 25.46
CA LEU A 192 6.95 5.14 24.72
C LEU A 192 5.64 4.38 24.93
N GLU A 193 5.18 4.28 26.18
CA GLU A 193 3.90 3.69 26.54
C GLU A 193 2.75 4.36 25.79
N LYS A 194 2.76 5.69 25.72
CA LYS A 194 1.76 6.46 24.97
C LYS A 194 1.78 6.13 23.47
N THR A 195 2.96 6.03 22.85
CA THR A 195 3.11 5.62 21.44
C THR A 195 2.61 4.20 21.20
N LEU A 196 2.82 3.30 22.16
CA LEU A 196 2.47 1.88 22.06
C LEU A 196 1.10 1.57 22.66
N HIS A 197 0.32 2.57 23.07
CA HIS A 197 -0.90 2.38 23.85
C HIS A 197 -1.88 1.40 23.18
N GLN A 198 -2.07 1.49 21.86
CA GLN A 198 -2.98 0.60 21.15
C GLN A 198 -2.38 -0.79 20.87
N CYS A 199 -1.05 -0.90 20.86
CA CYS A 199 -0.34 -2.14 20.56
C CYS A 199 -0.19 -3.03 21.81
N ILE A 200 0.12 -2.45 22.97
CA ILE A 200 0.36 -3.16 24.24
C ILE A 200 -0.77 -4.15 24.59
N PRO A 201 -2.06 -3.76 24.55
CA PRO A 201 -3.15 -4.68 24.90
C PRO A 201 -3.35 -5.85 23.94
N LEU A 202 -2.75 -5.79 22.74
CA LEU A 202 -2.89 -6.82 21.72
C LEU A 202 -1.85 -7.94 21.87
N ILE A 203 -0.88 -7.78 22.78
CA ILE A 203 0.17 -8.76 23.01
C ILE A 203 -0.30 -9.86 23.93
N ARG A 204 -0.07 -11.10 23.51
CA ARG A 204 -0.42 -12.30 24.28
C ARG A 204 0.67 -12.60 25.29
N TYR A 205 0.77 -11.79 26.34
CA TYR A 205 1.82 -11.93 27.37
C TYR A 205 1.92 -13.35 27.98
N SER A 206 0.82 -14.10 28.03
CA SER A 206 0.81 -15.51 28.48
C SER A 206 1.57 -16.47 27.56
N ALA A 207 1.79 -16.10 26.29
CA ALA A 207 2.55 -16.87 25.30
C ALA A 207 4.04 -16.50 25.28
N ILE A 208 4.45 -15.48 26.03
CA ILE A 208 5.86 -15.13 26.21
C ILE A 208 6.42 -16.05 27.30
N SER A 209 7.27 -17.00 26.91
CA SER A 209 7.95 -17.88 27.87
C SER A 209 8.83 -17.08 28.82
N SER A 210 8.77 -17.42 30.11
CA SER A 210 9.66 -16.89 31.16
C SER A 210 11.11 -17.37 31.02
#